data_AF-A0A0L8HAB6-F1
#
_entry.id   AF-A0A0L8HAB6-F1
#
_cell.length_a   1.000
_cell.length_b   1.000
_cell.length_c   1.000
_cell.angle_alpha   90.00
_cell.angle_beta   90.00
_cell.angle_gamma   90.00
#
_symmetry.space_group_name_H-M   'P 1'
#
loop_
_entity.id
_entity.type
_entity.pdbx_description
1 polymer ?
#
loop_
_entity_poly.entity_id
_entity_poly.type
_entity_poly.pdbx_seq_one_letter_code
_entity_poly.pdbx_strand_id
1 'polypeptide(L)' 'MLLWNLDAPIMHMIIIKLYSRVLQATIWNGQAAGQDVLITPMSLTPSNTIYKFKRLQFPIKPSFAMTINKA' A
#
# COMPACT_ATOMS: atom_id res chain seq x y z
N MET A 1 6.96 -3.24 20.04
CA MET A 1 7.97 -2.87 19.03
C MET A 1 7.25 -2.42 17.76
N LEU A 2 6.89 -1.14 17.71
CA LEU A 2 6.43 -0.41 16.51
C LEU A 2 7.71 -0.11 15.68
N LEU A 3 7.75 0.02 14.35
CA LEU A 3 6.82 0.62 13.41
C LEU A 3 7.33 0.26 12.01
N TRP A 4 6.50 -0.34 11.14
CA TRP A 4 6.67 -0.12 9.71
C TRP A 4 6.26 1.33 9.45
N ASN A 5 7.25 2.21 9.49
CA ASN A 5 7.15 3.58 9.01
C ASN A 5 7.51 3.55 7.53
N LEU A 6 6.63 2.97 6.71
CA LEU A 6 6.42 3.61 5.42
C LEU A 6 5.50 4.77 5.77
N ASP A 7 6.07 5.97 5.87
CA ASP A 7 5.42 7.18 5.39
C ASP A 7 4.99 6.88 3.96
N ALA A 8 3.87 6.17 3.81
CA ALA A 8 3.17 6.17 2.54
C ALA A 8 2.81 7.64 2.36
N PRO A 9 3.29 8.31 1.30
CA PRO A 9 2.83 9.66 1.03
C PRO A 9 1.30 9.60 1.07
N ILE A 10 0.66 10.58 1.71
CA ILE A 10 -0.81 10.67 1.84
C ILE A 10 -1.39 10.85 0.43
N MET A 11 -1.38 9.78 -0.33
CA MET A 11 -1.70 9.66 -1.73
C MET A 11 -2.91 8.76 -1.76
N HIS A 12 -4.07 9.40 -1.79
CA HIS A 12 -5.30 8.70 -2.03
C HIS A 12 -5.30 8.25 -3.47
N MET A 13 -5.59 6.97 -3.69
CA MET A 13 -5.66 6.37 -5.01
C MET A 13 -7.01 5.67 -5.15
N ILE A 14 -7.58 5.75 -6.34
CA ILE A 14 -8.81 5.05 -6.68
C ILE A 14 -8.41 3.81 -7.49
N ILE A 15 -8.76 2.63 -6.99
CA ILE A 15 -8.52 1.38 -7.72
C ILE A 15 -9.51 1.31 -8.88
N ILE A 16 -8.99 1.17 -10.10
CA ILE A 16 -9.79 1.04 -11.32
C ILE A 16 -9.98 -0.44 -11.69
N LYS A 17 -8.89 -1.22 -11.65
CA LYS A 17 -8.87 -2.62 -12.08
C LYS A 17 -7.99 -3.47 -11.18
N LEU A 18 -8.46 -4.69 -10.93
CA LEU A 18 -7.73 -5.73 -10.20
C LEU A 18 -7.32 -6.83 -11.18
N TYR A 19 -6.01 -7.07 -11.33
CA TYR A 19 -5.47 -8.21 -12.05
C TYR A 19 -4.95 -9.26 -11.07
N SER A 20 -4.58 -10.44 -11.57
CA SER A 20 -4.11 -11.56 -10.73
C SER A 20 -2.92 -11.21 -9.83
N ARG A 21 -2.01 -10.32 -10.27
CA ARG A 21 -0.80 -9.96 -9.51
C ARG A 21 -0.44 -8.47 -9.60
N VAL A 22 -1.34 -7.64 -10.12
CA VAL A 22 -1.11 -6.20 -10.34
C VAL A 22 -2.43 -5.48 -10.09
N LEU A 23 -2.37 -4.29 -9.50
CA LEU A 23 -3.52 -3.39 -9.37
C LEU A 23 -3.30 -2.15 -10.23
N GLN A 24 -4.33 -1.70 -10.92
CA GLN A 24 -4.32 -0.41 -11.59
C GLN A 24 -5.11 0.59 -10.75
N ALA A 25 -4.48 1.71 -10.41
CA ALA A 25 -5.11 2.76 -9.63
C ALA A 25 -4.76 4.14 -10.20
N THR A 26 -5.70 5.07 -10.12
CA THR A 26 -5.46 6.48 -10.48
C THR A 26 -5.14 7.26 -9.21
N ILE A 27 -4.15 8.14 -9.27
CA ILE A 27 -3.83 9.06 -8.17
C ILE A 27 -4.94 10.10 -8.07
N TRP A 28 -5.54 10.22 -6.89
CA TRP A 28 -6.60 11.18 -6.63
C TRP A 28 -6.08 12.57 -6.24
N ASN A 29 -4.98 12.64 -5.49
CA ASN A 29 -4.48 13.89 -4.92
C ASN A 29 -2.95 14.03 -5.05
N GLY A 30 -2.48 15.28 -5.05
CA GLY A 30 -1.06 15.64 -5.15
C GLY A 30 -0.64 16.05 -6.56
N GLN A 31 0.66 16.26 -6.76
CA GLN A 31 1.24 16.76 -8.01
C GLN A 31 1.02 15.80 -9.20
N ALA A 32 0.82 14.51 -8.93
CA ALA A 32 0.60 13.47 -9.92
C ALA A 32 -0.89 13.06 -10.05
N ALA A 33 -1.82 13.88 -9.56
CA ALA A 33 -3.26 13.60 -9.66
C ALA A 33 -3.69 13.35 -11.12
N GLY A 34 -4.58 12.38 -11.32
CA GLY A 34 -5.06 11.94 -12.63
C GLY A 34 -4.13 10.96 -13.36
N GLN A 35 -2.94 10.66 -12.84
CA GLN A 35 -2.07 9.65 -13.43
C GLN A 35 -2.47 8.24 -13.01
N ASP A 36 -2.43 7.31 -13.97
CA ASP A 36 -2.61 5.88 -13.74
C ASP A 36 -1.29 5.23 -13.33
N VAL A 37 -1.35 4.46 -12.25
CA VAL A 37 -0.21 3.74 -11.66
C VAL A 37 -0.55 2.25 -11.55
N LEU A 38 0.47 1.43 -11.81
CA LEU A 38 0.42 -0.01 -11.59
C LEU A 38 1.12 -0.36 -10.28
N ILE A 39 0.40 -1.06 -9.40
CA ILE A 39 0.87 -1.46 -8.08
C ILE A 39 1.14 -2.96 -8.08
N THR A 40 2.35 -3.35 -7.72
CA THR A 40 2.79 -4.75 -7.64
C THR A 40 2.90 -5.20 -6.17
N PRO A 41 2.78 -6.51 -5.88
CA PRO A 41 2.93 -7.03 -4.53
C PRO A 41 4.40 -6.98 -4.11
N MET A 42 4.64 -6.52 -2.89
CA MET A 42 5.95 -6.47 -2.25
C MET A 42 6.13 -7.66 -1.30
N SER A 43 7.34 -8.21 -1.22
CA SER A 43 7.68 -9.22 -0.24
C SER A 43 8.03 -8.60 1.12
N LEU A 44 7.29 -8.97 2.16
CA LEU A 44 7.48 -8.56 3.53
C LEU A 44 8.02 -9.74 4.34
N THR A 45 9.18 -9.57 4.96
CA THR A 45 9.74 -10.54 5.91
C THR A 45 9.51 -10.02 7.33
N PRO A 46 8.71 -10.70 8.16
CA PRO A 46 8.57 -10.33 9.56
C PRO A 46 9.90 -10.56 10.27
N SER A 47 10.37 -9.55 11.01
CA SER A 47 11.64 -9.60 11.74
C SER A 47 11.57 -10.38 13.06
N ASN A 48 10.37 -10.55 13.62
CA ASN A 48 10.18 -11.01 15.00
C ASN A 48 9.34 -12.30 15.10
N THR A 49 9.57 -13.25 14.19
CA THR A 49 8.85 -14.53 14.15
C THR A 49 9.79 -15.73 14.28
N ILE A 50 9.36 -16.75 15.02
CA ILE A 50 10.10 -18.00 15.26
C ILE A 50 10.32 -18.76 13.94
N TYR A 51 9.39 -18.62 12.99
CA TYR A 51 9.50 -19.14 11.63
C TYR A 51 9.85 -18.05 10.63
N LYS A 52 10.75 -18.35 9.70
CA LYS A 52 11.09 -17.47 8.57
C LYS A 52 10.15 -17.74 7.41
N PHE A 53 9.22 -16.83 7.17
CA PHE A 53 8.34 -16.89 6.00
C PHE A 53 8.25 -15.50 5.35
N LYS A 54 8.14 -15.46 4.02
CA LYS A 54 7.94 -14.23 3.27
C LYS A 54 6.45 -14.06 2.99
N ARG A 55 5.89 -12.92 3.35
CA ARG A 55 4.52 -12.53 2.99
C ARG A 55 4.58 -11.74 1.69
N LEU A 56 3.71 -12.02 0.73
CA LEU A 56 3.52 -11.14 -0.43
C LEU A 56 2.30 -10.27 -0.15
N GLN A 57 2.48 -8.95 -0.15
CA GLN A 57 1.42 -8.00 0.15
C GLN A 57 1.52 -6.78 -0.76
N PHE A 58 0.39 -6.29 -1.27
CA PHE A 58 0.35 -5.01 -1.95
C PHE A 58 0.61 -3.87 -0.96
N PRO A 59 1.46 -2.88 -1.30
CA PRO A 59 1.77 -1.75 -0.43
C PRO A 59 0.64 -0.71 -0.38
N ILE A 60 -0.59 -1.13 -0.10
CA ILE A 60 -1.79 -0.27 -0.03
C ILE A 60 -2.60 -0.54 1.24
N LYS A 61 -3.40 0.45 1.65
CA LYS A 61 -4.35 0.35 2.76
C LYS A 61 -5.64 1.10 2.38
N PRO A 62 -6.82 0.64 2.82
CA PRO A 62 -8.06 1.39 2.62
C PRO A 62 -7.99 2.73 3.39
N SER A 63 -8.45 3.82 2.75
CA SER A 63 -8.34 5.18 3.27
C SER A 63 -9.68 5.85 3.65
N PHE A 64 -10.77 5.08 3.75
CA PHE A 64 -12.09 5.63 4.13
C PHE A 64 -12.17 6.02 5.62
N ALA A 65 -11.56 5.21 6.48
CA ALA A 65 -11.46 5.45 7.91
C ALA A 65 -10.10 4.95 8.39
N MET A 66 -9.22 5.88 8.74
CA MET A 66 -7.88 5.59 9.25
C MET A 66 -7.82 5.94 10.74
N THR A 67 -7.03 5.20 11.50
CA THR A 67 -6.74 5.59 12.88
C THR A 67 -5.91 6.88 12.89
N ILE A 68 -6.01 7.70 13.94
CA ILE A 68 -5.32 9.00 14.03
C ILE A 68 -3.82 8.89 13.72
N ASN A 69 -3.17 7.83 14.20
CA ASN A 69 -1.73 7.59 13.97
C ASN A 69 -1.37 7.11 12.54
N LYS A 70 -2.36 7.01 11.66
CA LYS A 70 -2.24 6.47 10.29
C LYS A 70 -2.88 7.37 9.23
N ALA A 71 -3.55 8.44 9.64
CA ALA A 71 -4.11 9.46 8.78
C ALA A 71 -3.05 10.51 8.41
#